data_AF-A0A1V2UPK7-F1
#
_entry.id   AF-A0A1V2UPK7-F1
#
_cell.length_a   1.000
_cell.length_b   1.000
_cell.length_c   1.000
_cell.angle_alpha   90.00
_cell.angle_beta   90.00
_cell.angle_gamma   90.00
#
_symmetry.space_group_name_H-M   'P 1'
#
loop_
_entity.id
_entity.type
_entity.pdbx_description
1 polymer ?
#
loop_
_entity_poly.entity_id
_entity_poly.type
_entity_poly.pdbx_seq_one_letter_code
_entity_poly.pdbx_strand_id
1 'polypeptide(L)'
;MWTVITTDLFNEWLVQQDQSTQEKVLAALVVLQQQGPSLGRPLVDTVYDSKFTNMKELRVQHRGKPLRAFFAFDPLRQAIVLCIGDKGGKKRFYKEMLDIAD
;
A
#
# COMPACT_ATOMS: atom_id res chain seq x y z
N MET A 1 9.21 14.45 -7.83
CA MET A 1 9.03 13.77 -6.52
C MET A 1 7.58 13.93 -6.11
N TRP A 2 6.94 12.84 -5.70
CA TRP A 2 5.57 12.81 -5.18
C TRP A 2 5.60 12.98 -3.66
N THR A 3 4.50 13.45 -3.07
CA THR A 3 4.34 13.40 -1.61
C THR A 3 3.69 12.08 -1.25
N VAL A 4 4.19 11.39 -0.22
CA VAL A 4 3.51 10.20 0.32
C VAL A 4 2.83 10.60 1.62
N ILE A 5 1.52 10.43 1.68
CA ILE A 5 0.70 10.69 2.86
C ILE A 5 0.22 9.34 3.37
N THR A 6 0.33 9.11 4.66
CA THR A 6 -0.20 7.90 5.31
C THR A 6 -1.35 8.27 6.24
N THR A 7 -2.38 7.42 6.27
CA THR A 7 -3.47 7.54 7.24
C THR A 7 -3.06 7.01 8.61
N ASP A 8 -3.83 7.35 9.64
CA ASP A 8 -3.64 6.81 10.98
C ASP A 8 -3.73 5.28 11.00
N LEU A 9 -4.69 4.70 10.26
CA LEU A 9 -4.82 3.25 10.15
C LEU A 9 -3.56 2.57 9.61
N PHE A 10 -2.93 3.15 8.58
CA PHE A 10 -1.66 2.64 8.08
C PHE A 10 -0.56 2.77 9.14
N ASN A 11 -0.47 3.93 9.80
CA ASN A 11 0.56 4.21 10.81
C ASN A 11 0.44 3.28 12.01
N GLU A 12 -0.78 3.08 12.51
CA GLU A 12 -1.10 2.15 13.61
C GLU A 12 -0.71 0.71 13.27
N TRP A 13 -0.97 0.26 12.04
CA TRP A 13 -0.50 -1.06 11.60
C TRP A 13 1.03 -1.12 11.57
N LEU A 14 1.69 -0.08 11.06
CA LEU A 14 3.14 -0.07 10.86
C LEU A 14 3.90 -0.13 12.19
N VAL A 15 3.48 0.64 13.20
CA VAL A 15 4.16 0.68 14.51
C VAL A 15 4.05 -0.64 15.28
N GLN A 16 3.08 -1.49 14.96
CA GLN A 16 2.92 -2.82 15.55
C GLN A 16 3.89 -3.86 14.96
N GLN A 17 4.58 -3.55 13.85
CA GLN A 17 5.47 -4.50 13.18
C GLN A 17 6.88 -4.48 13.77
N ASP A 18 7.63 -5.56 13.55
CA ASP A 18 9.06 -5.58 13.87
C ASP A 18 9.85 -4.61 12.98
N GLN A 19 10.98 -4.12 13.49
CA GLN A 19 11.80 -3.10 12.82
C GLN A 19 12.11 -3.45 11.35
N SER A 20 12.47 -4.71 11.06
CA SER A 20 12.84 -5.09 9.69
C SER A 20 11.65 -5.04 8.72
N THR A 21 10.44 -5.31 9.22
CA THR A 21 9.20 -5.18 8.44
C THR A 21 8.90 -3.71 8.19
N GLN A 22 9.05 -2.86 9.20
CA GLN A 22 8.88 -1.41 9.06
C GLN A 22 9.84 -0.84 8.01
N GLU A 23 11.14 -1.14 8.12
CA GLU A 23 12.16 -0.71 7.17
C GLU A 23 11.82 -1.13 5.73
N LYS A 24 11.33 -2.36 5.54
CA LYS A 24 10.98 -2.86 4.21
C LYS A 24 9.79 -2.12 3.61
N VAL A 25 8.77 -1.83 4.41
CA VAL A 25 7.60 -1.07 3.97
C VAL A 25 7.98 0.39 3.67
N LEU A 26 8.74 1.03 4.55
CA LEU A 26 9.22 2.40 4.35
C LEU A 26 10.09 2.53 3.11
N ALA A 27 10.98 1.57 2.84
CA ALA A 27 11.76 1.56 1.60
C ALA A 27 10.87 1.51 0.35
N ALA A 28 9.77 0.75 0.38
CA ALA A 28 8.82 0.71 -0.72
C ALA A 28 8.08 2.06 -0.90
N LEU A 29 7.75 2.76 0.20
CA LEU A 29 7.19 4.11 0.14
C LEU A 29 8.17 5.13 -0.45
N VAL A 30 9.46 5.02 -0.17
CA VAL A 30 10.49 5.88 -0.79
C VAL A 30 10.54 5.68 -2.30
N VAL A 31 10.45 4.43 -2.79
CA VAL A 31 10.39 4.17 -4.23
C VAL A 31 9.11 4.75 -4.85
N LEU A 32 7.97 4.62 -4.17
CA LEU A 32 6.71 5.23 -4.57
C LEU A 32 6.81 6.76 -4.64
N GLN A 33 7.45 7.39 -3.67
CA GLN A 33 7.70 8.83 -3.63
C GLN A 33 8.53 9.32 -4.83
N GLN A 34 9.53 8.54 -5.23
CA GLN A 34 10.44 8.90 -6.32
C GLN A 34 9.79 8.73 -7.69
N GLN A 35 9.11 7.61 -7.91
CA GLN A 35 8.60 7.23 -9.24
C GLN A 35 7.13 7.63 -9.47
N GLY A 36 6.31 7.68 -8.42
CA GLY A 36 4.89 8.02 -8.54
C GLY A 36 4.15 7.11 -9.54
N PRO A 37 3.26 7.66 -10.39
CA PRO A 37 2.44 6.88 -11.33
C PRO A 37 3.20 6.06 -12.37
N SER A 38 4.49 6.35 -12.64
CA SER A 38 5.28 5.50 -13.54
C SER A 38 5.70 4.18 -12.88
N LEU A 39 5.55 4.06 -11.56
CA LEU A 39 5.84 2.83 -10.84
C LEU A 39 4.76 1.78 -11.13
N GLY A 40 5.17 0.66 -11.73
CA GLY A 40 4.30 -0.47 -12.04
C GLY A 40 4.75 -1.76 -11.37
N ARG A 41 4.39 -2.88 -12.00
CA ARG A 41 4.83 -4.20 -11.55
C ARG A 41 6.36 -4.32 -11.55
N PRO A 42 6.95 -5.04 -10.60
CA PRO A 42 6.28 -5.90 -9.60
C PRO A 42 5.82 -5.17 -8.34
N LEU A 43 6.21 -3.91 -8.13
CA LEU A 43 6.02 -3.22 -6.85
C LEU A 43 4.63 -2.60 -6.70
N VAL A 44 3.99 -2.21 -7.79
CA VAL A 44 2.63 -1.66 -7.80
C VAL A 44 1.73 -2.45 -8.75
N ASP A 45 0.47 -2.60 -8.37
CA ASP A 45 -0.59 -3.11 -9.25
C ASP A 45 -1.91 -2.38 -9.03
N THR A 46 -2.89 -2.61 -9.90
CA THR A 46 -4.24 -2.07 -9.76
C THR A 46 -5.07 -2.98 -8.84
N VAL A 47 -5.81 -2.37 -7.91
CA VAL A 47 -6.83 -3.07 -7.14
C VAL A 47 -8.14 -2.95 -7.89
N TYR A 48 -8.76 -4.10 -8.17
CA TYR A 48 -10.07 -4.17 -8.82
C TYR A 48 -11.19 -4.19 -7.77
N ASP A 49 -12.42 -3.94 -8.21
CA ASP A 49 -13.65 -3.94 -7.38
C ASP A 49 -13.77 -2.84 -6.31
N SER A 50 -12.83 -1.89 -6.27
CA SER A 50 -12.97 -0.66 -5.48
C SER A 50 -14.04 0.26 -6.08
N LYS A 51 -14.72 1.04 -5.23
CA LYS A 51 -15.55 2.19 -5.62
C LYS A 51 -14.74 3.26 -6.37
N PHE A 52 -13.42 3.31 -6.17
CA PHE A 52 -12.49 4.23 -6.80
C PHE A 52 -11.67 3.54 -7.89
N THR A 53 -11.87 3.95 -9.15
CA THR A 53 -11.24 3.30 -10.32
C THR A 53 -9.72 3.44 -10.38
N ASN A 54 -9.13 4.35 -9.61
CA ASN A 54 -7.70 4.58 -9.52
C ASN A 54 -7.04 3.92 -8.30
N MET A 55 -7.73 3.05 -7.57
CA MET A 55 -7.16 2.32 -6.42
C MET A 55 -5.98 1.43 -6.85
N LYS A 56 -4.87 1.53 -6.10
CA LYS A 56 -3.62 0.79 -6.33
C LYS A 56 -3.20 0.01 -5.09
N GLU A 57 -2.39 -1.02 -5.29
CA GLU A 57 -1.69 -1.71 -4.20
C GLU A 57 -0.18 -1.58 -4.34
N LEU A 58 0.50 -1.30 -3.23
CA LEU A 58 1.95 -1.47 -3.07
C LEU A 58 2.21 -2.90 -2.59
N ARG A 59 3.11 -3.60 -3.29
CA ARG A 59 3.33 -5.04 -3.15
C ARG A 59 4.69 -5.29 -2.51
N VAL A 60 4.68 -5.42 -1.19
CA VAL A 60 5.90 -5.67 -0.42
C VAL A 60 5.97 -7.15 -0.06
N GLN A 61 7.11 -7.79 -0.36
CA GLN A 61 7.40 -9.15 0.08
C GLN A 61 8.49 -9.09 1.15
N HIS A 62 8.20 -9.64 2.32
CA HIS A 62 9.17 -9.71 3.42
C HIS A 62 8.99 -10.97 4.24
N ARG A 63 10.07 -11.74 4.46
CA ARG A 63 10.07 -12.95 5.30
C ARG A 63 8.87 -13.91 5.04
N GLY A 64 8.55 -14.13 3.77
CA GLY A 64 7.43 -14.99 3.36
C GLY A 64 6.03 -14.36 3.45
N LYS A 65 5.90 -13.14 4.01
CA LYS A 65 4.64 -12.40 4.11
C LYS A 65 4.43 -11.48 2.90
N PRO A 66 3.37 -11.68 2.11
CA PRO A 66 2.97 -10.74 1.06
C PRO A 66 2.15 -9.60 1.67
N LEU A 67 2.81 -8.50 2.01
CA LEU A 67 2.18 -7.28 2.50
C LEU A 67 1.62 -6.47 1.33
N ARG A 68 0.38 -5.97 1.46
CA ARG A 68 -0.27 -5.11 0.47
C ARG A 68 -0.77 -3.85 1.12
N ALA A 69 -0.29 -2.71 0.65
CA ALA A 69 -0.78 -1.40 1.08
C ALA A 69 -1.67 -0.80 -0.01
N PHE A 70 -2.90 -0.42 0.30
CA PHE A 70 -3.78 0.22 -0.67
C PHE A 70 -3.55 1.73 -0.66
N PHE A 71 -3.54 2.32 -1.85
CA PHE A 71 -3.28 3.74 -2.01
C PHE A 71 -3.89 4.28 -3.30
N ALA A 72 -4.03 5.59 -3.38
CA ALA A 72 -4.43 6.29 -4.59
C ALA A 72 -3.50 7.47 -4.88
N PHE A 73 -3.35 7.81 -6.17
CA PHE A 73 -2.70 9.04 -6.59
C PHE A 73 -3.74 10.13 -6.79
N ASP A 74 -3.45 11.34 -6.31
CA ASP A 74 -4.29 12.51 -6.48
C ASP A 74 -3.72 13.50 -7.53
N PRO A 75 -4.51 14.50 -7.97
CA PRO A 75 -4.04 15.54 -8.89
C PRO A 75 -2.96 16.47 -8.33
N LEU A 76 -2.79 16.54 -7.01
CA LEU A 76 -1.80 17.38 -6.32
C LEU A 76 -0.44 16.69 -6.15
N ARG A 77 -0.21 15.59 -6.89
CA ARG A 77 1.01 14.79 -6.84
C ARG A 77 1.25 14.14 -5.48
N GLN A 78 0.19 13.67 -4.84
CA GLN A 78 0.21 12.91 -3.60
C GLN A 78 -0.13 11.44 -3.85
N ALA A 79 0.57 10.54 -3.18
CA ALA A 79 0.21 9.15 -3.01
C ALA A 79 -0.34 8.98 -1.60
N ILE A 80 -1.64 8.78 -1.48
CA ILE A 80 -2.34 8.65 -0.20
C ILE A 80 -2.47 7.17 0.12
N VAL A 81 -1.71 6.68 1.10
CA VAL A 81 -1.67 5.28 1.54
C VAL A 81 -2.68 5.10 2.67
N LEU A 82 -3.69 4.28 2.40
CA LEU A 82 -4.93 4.19 3.17
C LEU A 82 -4.88 3.11 4.25
N CYS A 83 -4.36 1.94 3.91
CA CYS A 83 -4.28 0.79 4.80
C CYS A 83 -3.24 -0.20 4.30
N ILE A 84 -2.82 -1.14 5.14
CA ILE A 84 -1.87 -2.20 4.80
C ILE A 84 -2.20 -3.46 5.57
N GLY A 85 -1.95 -4.62 4.96
CA GLY A 85 -2.13 -5.91 5.62
C GLY A 85 -1.36 -7.05 4.97
N ASP A 86 -1.22 -8.14 5.71
CA ASP A 86 -0.68 -9.40 5.21
C ASP A 86 -1.76 -10.21 4.49
N LYS A 87 -1.53 -10.44 3.19
CA LYS A 87 -2.40 -11.21 2.29
C LYS A 87 -2.28 -12.72 2.47
N GLY A 88 -1.21 -13.22 3.10
CA GLY A 88 -0.88 -14.65 3.16
C GLY A 88 -2.06 -15.54 3.54
N GLY A 89 -2.42 -16.49 2.66
CA GLY A 89 -3.46 -17.50 2.91
C GLY A 89 -4.91 -16.99 2.99
N LYS A 90 -5.17 -15.68 2.87
CA LYS A 90 -6.50 -15.10 3.06
C LYS A 90 -7.27 -14.95 1.75
N LYS A 91 -8.29 -15.79 1.54
CA LYS A 91 -9.16 -15.75 0.35
C LYS A 91 -9.96 -14.46 0.22
N ARG A 92 -10.37 -13.86 1.34
CA ARG A 92 -11.21 -12.64 1.39
C ARG A 92 -10.41 -11.34 1.56
N PHE A 93 -9.08 -11.42 1.49
CA PHE A 93 -8.19 -10.29 1.77
C PHE A 93 -8.58 -9.00 1.03
N TYR A 94 -8.77 -9.06 -0.29
CA TYR A 94 -9.09 -7.87 -1.08
C TYR A 94 -10.44 -7.27 -0.69
N LYS A 95 -11.44 -8.11 -0.47
CA LYS A 95 -12.76 -7.65 -0.03
C LYS A 95 -12.67 -6.92 1.31
N GLU A 96 -12.02 -7.54 2.31
CA GLU A 96 -11.87 -6.97 3.65
C GLU A 96 -11.06 -5.68 3.64
N MET A 97 -9.98 -5.61 2.85
CA MET A 97 -9.17 -4.40 2.71
C MET A 97 -9.92 -3.28 1.98
N LEU A 98 -10.75 -3.60 0.98
CA LEU A 98 -11.60 -2.63 0.28
C LEU A 98 -12.69 -2.07 1.20
N ASP A 99 -13.32 -2.91 2.04
CA ASP A 99 -14.31 -2.46 3.03
C ASP A 99 -13.71 -1.43 4.03
N ILE A 100 -12.38 -1.40 4.17
CA ILE A 100 -11.64 -0.46 5.01
C ILE A 100 -11.17 0.77 4.24
N ALA A 101 -10.79 0.60 2.95
CA ALA A 101 -10.16 1.65 2.15
C ALA A 101 -11.15 2.55 1.39
N ASP A 102 -12.36 2.06 1.09
CA ASP A 102 -13.37 2.73 0.25
C ASP A 102 -14.41 3.56 1.02
#